data_AF-A0A927HGJ1-F1
#
_entry.id   AF-A0A927HGJ1-F1
#
_cell.length_a   1.000
_cell.length_b   1.000
_cell.length_c   1.000
_cell.angle_alpha   90.00
_cell.angle_beta   90.00
_cell.angle_gamma   90.00
#
_symmetry.space_group_name_H-M   'P 1'
#
loop_
_entity.id
_entity.type
_entity.pdbx_description
1 polymer ?
#
loop_
_entity_poly.entity_id
_entity_poly.type
_entity_poly.pdbx_seq_one_letter_code
_entity_poly.pdbx_strand_id
1 'polypeptide(L)'
;MDYVYCVRSVRGDAFVAEPGANYFLKVPKNIKHPRPSHRIEKDKWIKAVMAEARHGPQDDGPVGDIVIYIHGFNTPMDVMMERHRLLREGLDHQGFEGVVISFDWPSHDKALNYLEDRTDAKLTALRLVDEGIASFAAMQTPDCQINLHLVAHSMGCYVIREAFDDADDRPQVASHSWSVSQVIMLSGDVSASSMAAGASKSSSLYRHCVRLTNYFNPFDDVLSLSNVKRIGVSPRVGRVGLPDERPGKAVNINTGNYYDANKGDFDQVPNAAHTWYFHDPVMMEDMYRTIKGDTDRNEIPTRLQGSAGNLVLWPADQDPPIA
;
A
#
# COMPACT_ATOMS: atom_id res chain seq x y z
N MET A 1 17.10 10.52 0.62
CA MET A 1 16.13 11.46 1.22
C MET A 1 14.81 10.71 1.31
N ASP A 2 13.83 11.19 2.06
CA ASP A 2 12.50 10.57 2.05
C ASP A 2 11.54 11.46 1.24
N TYR A 3 10.69 10.85 0.44
CA TYR A 3 9.76 11.57 -0.43
C TYR A 3 8.33 11.33 0.01
N VAL A 4 7.59 12.42 0.20
CA VAL A 4 6.18 12.37 0.62
C VAL A 4 5.34 13.23 -0.33
N TYR A 5 4.29 12.64 -0.88
CA TYR A 5 3.20 13.36 -1.50
C TYR A 5 2.09 13.55 -0.46
N CYS A 6 1.97 14.78 0.05
CA CYS A 6 1.06 15.14 1.13
C CYS A 6 -0.13 15.93 0.59
N VAL A 7 -1.33 15.57 1.04
CA VAL A 7 -2.59 16.25 0.69
C VAL A 7 -3.31 16.81 1.92
N ARG A 8 -2.59 16.97 3.03
CA ARG A 8 -3.05 17.65 4.25
C ARG A 8 -3.08 19.16 4.09
N SER A 9 -3.98 19.83 4.79
CA SER A 9 -4.05 21.29 4.86
C SER A 9 -2.90 21.85 5.70
N VAL A 10 -2.59 23.13 5.51
CA VAL A 10 -1.49 23.81 6.21
C VAL A 10 -2.07 24.89 7.11
N ARG A 11 -1.63 24.92 8.37
CA ARG A 11 -1.92 26.00 9.33
C ARG A 11 -0.62 26.44 9.98
N GLY A 12 -0.18 27.66 9.67
CA GLY A 12 1.13 28.15 10.10
C GLY A 12 2.26 27.34 9.45
N ASP A 13 3.16 26.78 10.26
CA ASP A 13 4.29 25.95 9.82
C ASP A 13 4.02 24.44 9.94
N ALA A 14 2.77 24.03 10.10
CA ALA A 14 2.38 22.64 10.32
C ALA A 14 1.31 22.15 9.33
N PHE A 15 1.36 20.86 9.03
CA PHE A 15 0.26 20.16 8.40
C PHE A 15 -0.80 19.79 9.44
N VAL A 16 -2.07 19.89 9.08
CA VAL A 16 -3.20 19.52 9.93
C VAL A 16 -4.00 18.39 9.28
N ALA A 17 -4.75 17.62 10.07
CA ALA A 17 -5.51 16.47 9.60
C ALA A 17 -6.81 16.85 8.87
N GLU A 18 -6.70 17.75 7.89
CA GLU A 18 -7.80 18.20 7.04
C GLU A 18 -7.37 18.11 5.58
N PRO A 19 -8.27 17.88 4.62
CA PRO A 19 -7.93 17.96 3.19
C PRO A 19 -7.37 19.32 2.79
N GLY A 20 -6.22 19.33 2.11
CA GLY A 20 -5.45 20.54 1.78
C GLY A 20 -5.22 20.79 0.30
N ALA A 21 -4.08 21.35 -0.07
CA ALA A 21 -3.58 21.37 -1.46
C ALA A 21 -2.62 20.18 -1.71
N ASN A 22 -2.02 20.09 -2.89
CA ASN A 22 -0.99 19.10 -3.21
C ASN A 22 0.40 19.62 -2.79
N TYR A 23 1.09 18.87 -1.94
CA TYR A 23 2.43 19.21 -1.47
C TYR A 23 3.41 18.06 -1.73
N PHE A 24 4.49 18.35 -2.45
CA PHE A 24 5.56 17.40 -2.73
C PHE A 24 6.74 17.71 -1.82
N LEU A 25 7.05 16.79 -0.91
CA LEU A 25 8.02 17.00 0.16
C LEU A 25 9.28 16.17 -0.08
N LYS A 26 10.43 16.81 0.17
CA LYS A 26 11.74 16.16 0.25
C LYS A 26 12.24 16.28 1.69
N VAL A 27 12.07 15.21 2.47
CA VAL A 27 12.28 15.19 3.91
C VAL A 27 13.66 14.58 4.22
N PRO A 28 14.52 15.25 5.00
CA PRO A 28 15.77 14.65 5.44
C PRO A 28 15.54 13.41 6.32
N LYS A 29 16.37 12.36 6.17
CA LYS A 29 16.23 11.07 6.86
C LYS A 29 16.21 11.16 8.40
N ASN A 30 16.80 12.21 8.97
CA ASN A 30 16.82 12.44 10.41
C ASN A 30 15.58 13.18 10.95
N ILE A 31 14.68 13.65 10.07
CA ILE A 31 13.48 14.39 10.45
C ILE A 31 12.29 13.45 10.56
N LYS A 32 11.70 13.36 11.76
CA LYS A 32 10.50 12.53 11.99
C LYS A 32 9.20 13.22 11.57
N HIS A 33 9.15 14.55 11.66
CA HIS A 33 7.94 15.32 11.41
C HIS A 33 8.11 16.17 10.14
N PRO A 34 7.49 15.79 9.02
CA PRO A 34 7.50 16.63 7.83
C PRO A 34 6.82 17.98 8.10
N ARG A 35 7.33 19.04 7.48
CA ARG A 35 6.84 20.42 7.60
C ARG A 35 6.64 21.02 6.21
N PRO A 36 5.81 22.06 6.06
CA PRO A 36 5.63 22.78 4.80
C PRO A 36 6.94 23.33 4.23
N SER A 37 7.94 23.61 5.07
CA SER A 37 9.29 24.03 4.64
C SER A 37 10.08 22.96 3.86
N HIS A 38 9.69 21.69 3.93
CA HIS A 38 10.28 20.61 3.11
C HIS A 38 9.69 20.54 1.70
N ARG A 39 8.74 21.41 1.36
CA ARG A 39 8.13 21.47 0.03
C ARG A 39 9.19 21.76 -1.03
N ILE A 40 9.12 21.01 -2.12
CA ILE A 40 9.81 21.30 -3.36
C ILE A 40 8.80 21.35 -4.52
N GLU A 41 9.20 21.91 -5.66
CA GLU A 41 8.35 21.96 -6.85
C GLU A 41 8.08 20.56 -7.40
N LYS A 42 6.87 20.32 -7.91
CA LYS A 42 6.41 19.01 -8.43
C LYS A 42 7.41 18.41 -9.42
N ASP A 43 7.80 19.16 -10.44
CA ASP A 43 8.69 18.65 -11.49
C ASP A 43 10.08 18.28 -10.94
N LYS A 44 10.59 19.05 -9.98
CA LYS A 44 11.86 18.74 -9.30
C LYS A 44 11.74 17.51 -8.43
N TRP A 45 10.60 17.33 -7.77
CA TRP A 45 10.30 16.17 -6.94
C TRP A 45 10.19 14.91 -7.79
N ILE A 46 9.41 14.94 -8.87
CA ILE A 46 9.24 13.82 -9.80
C ILE A 46 10.60 13.41 -10.39
N LYS A 47 11.40 14.37 -10.87
CA LYS A 47 12.75 14.09 -11.38
C LYS A 47 13.66 13.44 -10.34
N ALA A 48 13.57 13.87 -9.08
CA ALA A 48 14.36 13.29 -7.99
C ALA A 48 13.93 11.87 -7.66
N VAL A 49 12.62 11.60 -7.58
CA VAL A 49 12.08 10.24 -7.38
C VAL A 49 12.47 9.33 -8.53
N MET A 50 12.31 9.78 -9.78
CA MET A 50 12.69 9.00 -10.96
C MET A 50 14.19 8.71 -11.04
N ALA A 51 15.04 9.60 -10.53
CA ALA A 51 16.47 9.35 -10.45
C ALA A 51 16.82 8.29 -9.40
N GLU A 52 16.14 8.31 -8.25
CA GLU A 52 16.32 7.31 -7.18
C GLU A 52 15.64 5.96 -7.47
N ALA A 53 14.65 5.92 -8.37
CA ALA A 53 13.95 4.70 -8.75
C ALA A 53 14.79 3.76 -9.63
N ARG A 54 15.81 4.29 -10.32
CA ARG A 54 16.55 3.59 -11.36
C ARG A 54 17.45 2.51 -10.80
N HIS A 55 17.38 1.31 -11.39
CA HIS A 55 18.26 0.19 -11.10
C HIS A 55 18.36 -0.76 -12.29
N GLY A 56 19.29 -1.72 -12.23
CA GLY A 56 19.58 -2.60 -13.35
C GLY A 56 20.21 -1.88 -14.56
N PRO A 57 20.44 -2.60 -15.67
CA PRO A 57 20.98 -2.01 -16.89
C PRO A 57 20.09 -0.90 -17.44
N GLN A 58 20.68 0.22 -17.84
CA GLN A 58 19.97 1.39 -18.40
C GLN A 58 20.16 1.51 -19.92
N ASP A 59 20.60 0.41 -20.56
CA ASP A 59 21.03 0.39 -21.96
C ASP A 59 19.84 0.61 -22.93
N ASP A 60 18.67 0.10 -22.57
CA ASP A 60 17.42 0.18 -23.36
C ASP A 60 16.43 1.22 -22.80
N GLY A 61 16.94 2.20 -22.04
CA GLY A 61 16.17 3.28 -21.41
C GLY A 61 16.04 3.13 -19.89
N PRO A 62 15.27 4.02 -19.22
CA PRO A 62 15.14 3.99 -17.77
C PRO A 62 14.47 2.70 -17.29
N VAL A 63 15.16 1.93 -16.44
CA VAL A 63 14.64 0.74 -15.76
C VAL A 63 14.65 0.99 -14.26
N GLY A 64 13.62 0.57 -13.53
CA GLY A 64 13.54 0.82 -12.09
C GLY A 64 12.20 0.46 -11.45
N ASP A 65 12.07 0.74 -10.16
CA ASP A 65 10.81 0.52 -9.43
C ASP A 65 10.50 1.70 -8.49
N ILE A 66 9.23 2.06 -8.41
CA ILE A 66 8.68 3.03 -7.46
C ILE A 66 7.61 2.32 -6.62
N VAL A 67 7.77 2.33 -5.31
CA VAL A 67 6.76 1.87 -4.36
C VAL A 67 6.10 3.08 -3.71
N ILE A 68 4.80 3.27 -3.92
CA ILE A 68 4.01 4.24 -3.17
C ILE A 68 3.41 3.54 -1.95
N TYR A 69 3.78 3.98 -0.76
CA TYR A 69 3.20 3.57 0.51
C TYR A 69 2.00 4.45 0.88
N ILE A 70 0.84 3.83 1.12
CA ILE A 70 -0.40 4.49 1.57
C ILE A 70 -0.72 4.02 2.98
N HIS A 71 -0.66 4.93 3.95
CA HIS A 71 -0.92 4.60 5.37
C HIS A 71 -2.43 4.44 5.69
N GLY A 72 -2.70 3.88 6.87
CA GLY A 72 -4.05 3.65 7.40
C GLY A 72 -4.66 4.83 8.17
N PHE A 73 -5.84 4.58 8.75
CA PHE A 73 -6.58 5.50 9.63
C PHE A 73 -5.79 5.80 10.92
N ASN A 74 -6.09 6.93 11.54
CA ASN A 74 -5.49 7.44 12.77
C ASN A 74 -3.94 7.39 12.77
N THR A 75 -3.34 7.72 11.62
CA THR A 75 -1.88 7.74 11.46
C THR A 75 -1.38 9.19 11.39
N PRO A 76 -0.75 9.70 12.47
CA PRO A 76 -0.02 10.96 12.41
C PRO A 76 1.25 10.83 11.54
N MET A 77 1.78 11.97 11.08
CA MET A 77 2.83 11.98 10.05
C MET A 77 4.15 11.35 10.54
N ASP A 78 4.46 11.41 11.84
CA ASP A 78 5.64 10.76 12.41
C ASP A 78 5.55 9.24 12.38
N VAL A 79 4.39 8.68 12.70
CA VAL A 79 4.09 7.25 12.55
C VAL A 79 4.11 6.83 11.08
N MET A 80 3.60 7.68 10.17
CA MET A 80 3.72 7.42 8.73
C MET A 80 5.20 7.40 8.30
N MET A 81 6.02 8.33 8.77
CA MET A 81 7.46 8.38 8.46
C MET A 81 8.21 7.19 9.04
N GLU A 82 7.85 6.75 10.24
CA GLU A 82 8.39 5.54 10.86
C GLU A 82 8.10 4.31 10.00
N ARG A 83 6.83 4.08 9.63
CA ARG A 83 6.43 2.94 8.78
C ARG A 83 7.03 3.01 7.38
N HIS A 84 7.14 4.19 6.80
CA HIS A 84 7.85 4.41 5.54
C HIS A 84 9.29 3.91 5.63
N ARG A 85 10.00 4.25 6.71
CA ARG A 85 11.40 3.88 6.90
C ARG A 85 11.57 2.40 7.21
N LEU A 86 10.68 1.82 8.03
CA LEU A 86 10.64 0.38 8.26
C LEU A 86 10.42 -0.39 6.96
N LEU A 87 9.48 0.05 6.12
CA LEU A 87 9.24 -0.54 4.81
C LEU A 87 10.47 -0.41 3.89
N ARG A 88 11.07 0.79 3.83
CA ARG A 88 12.28 1.04 3.04
C ARG A 88 13.43 0.15 3.48
N GLU A 89 13.73 0.12 4.77
CA GLU A 89 14.82 -0.67 5.36
C GLU A 89 14.58 -2.17 5.19
N GLY A 90 13.34 -2.63 5.40
CA GLY A 90 12.95 -4.02 5.18
C GLY A 90 13.17 -4.45 3.73
N LEU A 91 12.76 -3.62 2.76
CA LEU A 91 12.98 -3.89 1.33
C LEU A 91 14.47 -3.77 0.94
N ASP A 92 15.21 -2.81 1.50
CA ASP A 92 16.66 -2.66 1.33
C ASP A 92 17.41 -3.94 1.73
N HIS A 93 17.07 -4.52 2.88
CA HIS A 93 17.66 -5.76 3.36
C HIS A 93 17.43 -6.96 2.42
N GLN A 94 16.38 -6.92 1.60
CA GLN A 94 16.08 -7.95 0.59
C GLN A 94 16.73 -7.65 -0.77
N GLY A 95 17.42 -6.52 -0.92
CA GLY A 95 18.05 -6.12 -2.18
C GLY A 95 17.13 -5.31 -3.10
N PHE A 96 16.14 -4.59 -2.57
CA PHE A 96 15.35 -3.65 -3.35
C PHE A 96 16.17 -2.41 -3.69
N GLU A 97 16.33 -2.11 -4.98
CA GLU A 97 17.14 -0.98 -5.44
C GLU A 97 16.30 0.24 -5.88
N GLY A 98 14.98 0.08 -5.99
CA GLY A 98 14.06 1.16 -6.37
C GLY A 98 13.86 2.21 -5.28
N VAL A 99 12.83 3.04 -5.39
CA VAL A 99 12.51 4.10 -4.42
C VAL A 99 11.18 3.84 -3.71
N VAL A 100 11.11 4.16 -2.42
CA VAL A 100 9.85 4.18 -1.65
C VAL A 100 9.44 5.63 -1.45
N ILE A 101 8.18 5.95 -1.73
CA ILE A 101 7.55 7.25 -1.45
C ILE A 101 6.31 7.04 -0.58
N SER A 102 5.91 8.03 0.21
CA SER A 102 4.63 7.97 0.93
C SER A 102 3.57 8.87 0.32
N PHE A 103 2.32 8.40 0.29
CA PHE A 103 1.15 9.25 0.13
C PHE A 103 0.54 9.52 1.51
N ASP A 104 0.56 10.79 1.93
CA ASP A 104 0.04 11.25 3.22
C ASP A 104 -1.31 11.95 3.05
N TRP A 105 -2.36 11.27 3.50
CA TRP A 105 -3.75 11.75 3.48
C TRP A 105 -4.19 12.14 4.91
N PRO A 106 -5.18 13.04 5.07
CA PRO A 106 -5.60 13.54 6.37
C PRO A 106 -6.37 12.46 7.16
N SER A 107 -5.63 11.52 7.75
CA SER A 107 -6.20 10.36 8.45
C SER A 107 -6.16 10.48 9.97
N HIS A 108 -5.87 11.67 10.52
CA HIS A 108 -5.57 11.83 11.94
C HIS A 108 -6.50 12.87 12.57
N ASP A 109 -7.78 12.81 12.21
CA ASP A 109 -8.76 13.61 12.92
C ASP A 109 -9.10 12.94 14.27
N LYS A 110 -9.54 13.75 15.23
CA LYS A 110 -9.86 13.31 16.58
C LYS A 110 -10.85 12.15 16.50
N ALA A 111 -10.60 11.12 17.30
CA ALA A 111 -11.18 9.77 17.27
C ALA A 111 -12.72 9.63 17.23
N LEU A 112 -13.53 10.67 17.05
CA LEU A 112 -14.98 10.61 17.02
C LEU A 112 -15.57 10.29 15.64
N ASN A 113 -14.92 10.58 14.51
CA ASN A 113 -15.58 10.45 13.20
C ASN A 113 -14.83 9.58 12.16
N TYR A 114 -14.83 8.25 12.33
CA TYR A 114 -14.39 7.31 11.27
C TYR A 114 -15.12 7.53 9.92
N LEU A 115 -16.36 8.03 9.95
CA LEU A 115 -17.12 8.38 8.73
C LEU A 115 -16.59 9.63 8.03
N GLU A 116 -16.07 10.60 8.79
CA GLU A 116 -15.45 11.82 8.27
C GLU A 116 -14.14 11.47 7.57
N ASP A 117 -13.25 10.72 8.23
CA ASP A 117 -12.03 10.21 7.58
C ASP A 117 -12.32 9.35 6.36
N ARG A 118 -13.46 8.63 6.30
CA ARG A 118 -13.87 7.91 5.07
C ARG A 118 -14.26 8.86 3.95
N THR A 119 -14.89 9.97 4.30
CA THR A 119 -15.24 11.03 3.36
C THR A 119 -13.98 11.71 2.87
N ASP A 120 -13.05 12.05 3.76
CA ASP A 120 -11.77 12.66 3.41
C ASP A 120 -10.85 11.73 2.62
N ALA A 121 -10.78 10.46 3.01
CA ALA A 121 -10.11 9.42 2.23
C ALA A 121 -10.65 9.39 0.80
N LYS A 122 -11.97 9.44 0.63
CA LYS A 122 -12.58 9.50 -0.70
C LYS A 122 -12.25 10.81 -1.43
N LEU A 123 -12.39 11.96 -0.76
CA LEU A 123 -12.10 13.28 -1.33
C LEU A 123 -10.64 13.43 -1.78
N THR A 124 -9.72 12.77 -1.08
CA THR A 124 -8.27 12.86 -1.35
C THR A 124 -7.73 11.71 -2.20
N ALA A 125 -8.44 10.58 -2.27
CA ALA A 125 -8.09 9.41 -3.09
C ALA A 125 -7.85 9.77 -4.56
N LEU A 126 -8.71 10.60 -5.14
CA LEU A 126 -8.55 11.09 -6.52
C LEU A 126 -7.20 11.76 -6.79
N ARG A 127 -6.64 12.43 -5.79
CA ARG A 127 -5.37 13.14 -5.93
C ARG A 127 -4.18 12.17 -6.02
N LEU A 128 -4.27 11.02 -5.35
CA LEU A 128 -3.30 9.93 -5.52
C LEU A 128 -3.19 9.52 -6.99
N VAL A 129 -4.32 9.46 -7.71
CA VAL A 129 -4.32 9.14 -9.13
C VAL A 129 -3.86 10.34 -9.96
N ASP A 130 -4.53 11.49 -9.86
CA ASP A 130 -4.30 12.65 -10.74
C ASP A 130 -2.84 13.15 -10.69
N GLU A 131 -2.25 13.21 -9.50
CA GLU A 131 -0.98 13.90 -9.25
C GLU A 131 0.16 12.95 -8.85
N GLY A 132 -0.19 11.74 -8.42
CA GLY A 132 0.76 10.67 -8.12
C GLY A 132 0.87 9.70 -9.30
N ILE A 133 -0.08 8.77 -9.39
CA ILE A 133 -0.05 7.64 -10.34
C ILE A 133 0.01 8.13 -11.79
N ALA A 134 -0.88 9.03 -12.20
CA ALA A 134 -0.93 9.54 -13.57
C ALA A 134 0.33 10.35 -13.91
N SER A 135 0.93 11.04 -12.94
CA SER A 135 2.17 11.79 -13.16
C SER A 135 3.36 10.87 -13.41
N PHE A 136 3.43 9.71 -12.73
CA PHE A 136 4.44 8.69 -13.01
C PHE A 136 4.13 7.87 -14.26
N ALA A 137 2.87 7.50 -14.48
CA ALA A 137 2.42 6.74 -15.64
C ALA A 137 2.56 7.52 -16.95
N ALA A 138 2.35 8.84 -16.95
CA ALA A 138 2.61 9.68 -18.12
C ALA A 138 4.09 9.67 -18.56
N MET A 139 5.01 9.23 -17.70
CA MET A 139 6.42 9.03 -18.03
C MET A 139 6.76 7.59 -18.41
N GLN A 140 5.83 6.64 -18.28
CA GLN A 140 5.97 5.26 -18.75
C GLN A 140 5.73 5.21 -20.26
N THR A 141 6.69 5.73 -21.02
CA THR A 141 6.76 5.54 -22.47
C THR A 141 7.29 4.13 -22.79
N PRO A 142 7.14 3.61 -24.02
CA PRO A 142 7.64 2.27 -24.37
C PRO A 142 9.13 2.03 -24.09
N ASP A 143 9.93 3.09 -24.01
CA ASP A 143 11.36 3.12 -23.66
C ASP A 143 11.62 3.37 -22.16
N CYS A 144 10.60 3.44 -21.31
CA CYS A 144 10.71 3.64 -19.87
C CYS A 144 10.06 2.46 -19.12
N GLN A 145 10.91 1.59 -18.58
CA GLN A 145 10.55 0.38 -17.85
C GLN A 145 10.62 0.59 -16.33
N ILE A 146 10.24 1.78 -15.85
CA ILE A 146 10.10 2.03 -14.42
C ILE A 146 8.72 1.57 -13.96
N ASN A 147 8.64 0.51 -13.16
CA ASN A 147 7.38 0.00 -12.66
C ASN A 147 6.88 0.82 -11.48
N LEU A 148 5.56 0.98 -11.41
CA LEU A 148 4.88 1.57 -10.28
C LEU A 148 4.17 0.49 -9.46
N HIS A 149 4.38 0.49 -8.15
CA HIS A 149 3.77 -0.43 -7.19
C HIS A 149 3.10 0.37 -6.08
N LEU A 150 2.02 -0.17 -5.51
CA LEU A 150 1.34 0.40 -4.37
C LEU A 150 1.39 -0.58 -3.20
N VAL A 151 1.76 -0.10 -2.02
CA VAL A 151 1.66 -0.83 -0.75
C VAL A 151 0.73 -0.04 0.15
N ALA A 152 -0.45 -0.56 0.42
CA ALA A 152 -1.43 0.08 1.29
C ALA A 152 -1.62 -0.70 2.59
N HIS A 153 -1.78 0.03 3.68
CA HIS A 153 -2.11 -0.53 4.99
C HIS A 153 -3.50 -0.09 5.42
N SER A 154 -4.31 -1.02 5.95
CA SER A 154 -5.57 -0.70 6.62
C SER A 154 -6.50 0.15 5.75
N MET A 155 -6.94 1.31 6.22
CA MET A 155 -7.78 2.23 5.47
C MET A 155 -7.11 2.85 4.23
N GLY A 156 -5.77 2.79 4.12
CA GLY A 156 -5.08 3.11 2.87
C GLY A 156 -5.49 2.20 1.70
N CYS A 157 -5.94 0.98 2.00
CA CYS A 157 -6.48 0.07 0.98
C CYS A 157 -7.83 0.56 0.44
N TYR A 158 -8.64 1.19 1.30
CA TYR A 158 -9.86 1.86 0.90
C TYR A 158 -9.55 3.09 0.03
N VAL A 159 -8.56 3.90 0.42
CA VAL A 159 -8.08 5.04 -0.39
C VAL A 159 -7.71 4.60 -1.80
N ILE A 160 -6.90 3.55 -1.97
CA ILE A 160 -6.54 3.02 -3.30
C ILE A 160 -7.78 2.62 -4.09
N ARG A 161 -8.69 1.85 -3.47
CA ARG A 161 -9.87 1.36 -4.19
C ARG A 161 -10.73 2.52 -4.69
N GLU A 162 -11.04 3.50 -3.84
CA GLU A 162 -11.83 4.67 -4.24
C GLU A 162 -11.08 5.53 -5.28
N ALA A 163 -9.75 5.63 -5.18
CA ALA A 163 -8.95 6.37 -6.14
C ALA A 163 -9.08 5.79 -7.55
N PHE A 164 -9.02 4.47 -7.66
CA PHE A 164 -9.15 3.77 -8.94
C PHE A 164 -10.59 3.82 -9.45
N ASP A 165 -11.59 3.59 -8.60
CA ASP A 165 -13.01 3.67 -8.97
C ASP A 165 -13.34 5.03 -9.61
N ASP A 166 -12.95 6.12 -8.96
CA ASP A 166 -13.21 7.47 -9.47
C ASP A 166 -12.33 7.84 -10.70
N ALA A 167 -11.20 7.17 -10.92
CA ALA A 167 -10.31 7.43 -12.05
C ALA A 167 -10.94 7.04 -13.41
N ASP A 168 -11.71 5.96 -13.43
CA ASP A 168 -12.37 5.46 -14.64
C ASP A 168 -13.57 6.33 -15.05
N ASP A 169 -14.15 7.06 -14.11
CA ASP A 169 -15.22 8.02 -14.39
C ASP A 169 -14.71 9.33 -15.02
N ARG A 170 -13.39 9.50 -15.15
CA ARG A 170 -12.76 10.71 -15.68
C ARG A 170 -12.13 10.48 -17.05
N PRO A 171 -12.68 11.06 -18.14
CA PRO A 171 -12.18 10.86 -19.50
C PRO A 171 -10.70 11.18 -19.69
N GLN A 172 -10.17 12.19 -18.98
CA GLN A 172 -8.77 12.59 -19.08
C GLN A 172 -7.81 11.53 -18.50
N VAL A 173 -8.23 10.81 -17.46
CA VAL A 173 -7.43 9.76 -16.83
C VAL A 173 -7.67 8.43 -17.55
N ALA A 174 -8.92 8.10 -17.89
CA ALA A 174 -9.29 6.92 -18.65
C ALA A 174 -8.68 6.88 -20.07
N SER A 175 -8.42 8.04 -20.67
CA SER A 175 -7.78 8.15 -22.00
C SER A 175 -6.27 7.85 -22.00
N HIS A 176 -5.62 7.83 -20.84
CA HIS A 176 -4.23 7.41 -20.71
C HIS A 176 -4.21 5.94 -20.28
N SER A 177 -3.53 5.07 -21.02
CA SER A 177 -3.28 3.70 -20.58
C SER A 177 -2.25 3.72 -19.45
N TRP A 178 -2.71 3.82 -18.21
CA TRP A 178 -1.85 3.70 -17.02
C TRP A 178 -2.10 2.36 -16.33
N SER A 179 -1.04 1.77 -15.81
CA SER A 179 -1.12 0.55 -15.01
C SER A 179 -0.11 0.56 -13.87
N VAL A 180 -0.53 -0.01 -12.75
CA VAL A 180 0.34 -0.34 -11.62
C VAL A 180 0.71 -1.81 -11.73
N SER A 181 1.99 -2.14 -11.55
CA SER A 181 2.47 -3.51 -11.55
C SER A 181 1.87 -4.30 -10.37
N GLN A 182 2.22 -3.93 -9.14
CA GLN A 182 1.74 -4.62 -7.94
C GLN A 182 0.89 -3.70 -7.08
N VAL A 183 -0.30 -4.16 -6.68
CA VAL A 183 -1.07 -3.57 -5.58
C VAL A 183 -1.03 -4.53 -4.39
N ILE A 184 -0.40 -4.11 -3.32
CA ILE A 184 -0.22 -4.91 -2.10
C ILE A 184 -1.06 -4.31 -0.99
N MET A 185 -1.94 -5.12 -0.40
CA MET A 185 -2.83 -4.73 0.69
C MET A 185 -2.41 -5.44 1.97
N LEU A 186 -2.08 -4.69 3.01
CA LEU A 186 -1.73 -5.17 4.34
C LEU A 186 -2.88 -4.84 5.30
N SER A 187 -3.51 -5.86 5.88
CA SER A 187 -4.63 -5.67 6.81
C SER A 187 -5.72 -4.73 6.26
N GLY A 188 -6.12 -4.90 4.99
CA GLY A 188 -7.01 -3.94 4.32
C GLY A 188 -8.38 -3.72 4.99
N ASP A 189 -8.73 -2.46 5.27
CA ASP A 189 -10.05 -2.03 5.76
C ASP A 189 -11.04 -1.82 4.60
N VAL A 190 -11.23 -2.89 3.83
CA VAL A 190 -12.12 -2.96 2.67
C VAL A 190 -13.09 -4.12 2.86
N SER A 191 -14.36 -3.91 2.54
CA SER A 191 -15.39 -4.96 2.59
C SER A 191 -15.02 -6.12 1.69
N ALA A 192 -14.94 -7.35 2.22
CA ALA A 192 -14.56 -8.53 1.44
C ALA A 192 -15.48 -8.76 0.23
N SER A 193 -16.78 -8.64 0.44
CA SER A 193 -17.80 -8.73 -0.63
C SER A 193 -17.56 -7.75 -1.78
N SER A 194 -16.98 -6.57 -1.53
CA SER A 194 -16.72 -5.59 -2.58
C SER A 194 -15.52 -5.93 -3.46
N MET A 195 -14.74 -6.95 -3.11
CA MET A 195 -13.59 -7.43 -3.89
C MET A 195 -13.92 -8.65 -4.75
N ALA A 196 -15.16 -9.12 -4.78
CA ALA A 196 -15.58 -10.20 -5.67
C ALA A 196 -15.43 -9.78 -7.15
N ALA A 197 -15.25 -10.76 -8.04
CA ALA A 197 -15.27 -10.55 -9.47
C ALA A 197 -16.64 -9.97 -9.88
N GLY A 198 -16.63 -8.98 -10.77
CA GLY A 198 -17.84 -8.27 -11.18
C GLY A 198 -18.36 -7.22 -10.20
N ALA A 199 -17.78 -7.09 -9.00
CA ALA A 199 -18.11 -5.97 -8.11
C ALA A 199 -17.64 -4.64 -8.74
N SER A 200 -18.58 -3.73 -8.99
CA SER A 200 -18.30 -2.47 -9.70
C SER A 200 -17.17 -1.66 -9.06
N LYS A 201 -17.22 -1.50 -7.74
CA LYS A 201 -16.27 -0.70 -6.94
C LYS A 201 -14.80 -1.14 -6.98
N SER A 202 -14.54 -2.39 -7.39
CA SER A 202 -13.16 -2.91 -7.50
C SER A 202 -12.81 -3.25 -8.94
N SER A 203 -13.73 -3.04 -9.88
CA SER A 203 -13.51 -3.36 -11.29
C SER A 203 -12.37 -2.53 -11.89
N SER A 204 -12.33 -1.24 -11.57
CA SER A 204 -11.22 -0.34 -11.98
C SER A 204 -9.90 -0.77 -11.36
N LEU A 205 -9.89 -1.08 -10.05
CA LEU A 205 -8.71 -1.58 -9.35
C LEU A 205 -8.09 -2.78 -10.07
N TYR A 206 -8.92 -3.76 -10.48
CA TYR A 206 -8.45 -4.94 -11.20
C TYR A 206 -8.08 -4.69 -12.66
N ARG A 207 -8.67 -3.68 -13.32
CA ARG A 207 -8.29 -3.26 -14.67
C ARG A 207 -6.90 -2.65 -14.70
N HIS A 208 -6.60 -1.78 -13.75
CA HIS A 208 -5.37 -0.99 -13.75
C HIS A 208 -4.20 -1.63 -12.99
N CYS A 209 -4.37 -2.79 -12.35
CA CYS A 209 -3.26 -3.54 -11.78
C CYS A 209 -2.89 -4.79 -12.59
N VAL A 210 -1.59 -5.11 -12.68
CA VAL A 210 -1.14 -6.41 -13.18
C VAL A 210 -1.52 -7.49 -12.17
N ARG A 211 -1.19 -7.28 -10.89
CA ARG A 211 -1.52 -8.18 -9.79
C ARG A 211 -1.91 -7.43 -8.52
N LEU A 212 -2.93 -7.94 -7.83
CA LEU A 212 -3.29 -7.53 -6.48
C LEU A 212 -2.93 -8.66 -5.51
N THR A 213 -2.25 -8.35 -4.41
CA THR A 213 -1.92 -9.31 -3.34
C THR A 213 -2.45 -8.78 -2.02
N ASN A 214 -3.38 -9.51 -1.40
CA ASN A 214 -3.94 -9.20 -0.09
C ASN A 214 -3.34 -10.11 0.96
N TYR A 215 -2.66 -9.52 1.95
CA TYR A 215 -2.20 -10.20 3.15
C TYR A 215 -3.22 -9.97 4.26
N PHE A 216 -3.73 -11.07 4.81
CA PHE A 216 -4.74 -11.03 5.86
C PHE A 216 -4.34 -11.85 7.06
N ASN A 217 -4.72 -11.35 8.23
CA ASN A 217 -4.49 -11.97 9.52
C ASN A 217 -5.83 -12.19 10.25
N PRO A 218 -6.30 -13.44 10.43
CA PRO A 218 -7.51 -13.74 11.19
C PRO A 218 -7.50 -13.21 12.64
N PHE A 219 -6.32 -12.96 13.21
CA PHE A 219 -6.13 -12.41 14.55
C PHE A 219 -6.26 -10.88 14.62
N ASP A 220 -6.45 -10.19 13.49
CA ASP A 220 -6.56 -8.72 13.41
C ASP A 220 -7.88 -8.21 14.03
N ASP A 221 -7.84 -7.86 15.30
CA ASP A 221 -8.95 -7.37 16.13
C ASP A 221 -9.35 -5.92 15.84
N VAL A 222 -8.43 -5.10 15.33
CA VAL A 222 -8.71 -3.74 14.84
C VAL A 222 -9.77 -3.77 13.73
N LEU A 223 -9.75 -4.80 12.88
CA LEU A 223 -10.72 -5.00 11.79
C LEU A 223 -11.99 -5.75 12.17
N SER A 224 -12.22 -6.01 13.47
CA SER A 224 -13.45 -6.66 13.94
C SER A 224 -14.71 -5.81 13.73
N LEU A 225 -15.87 -6.49 13.64
CA LEU A 225 -17.20 -5.86 13.50
C LEU A 225 -17.71 -5.23 14.80
N SER A 226 -17.18 -5.64 15.96
CA SER A 226 -17.60 -5.19 17.30
C SER A 226 -17.17 -3.76 17.63
N ASN A 227 -16.31 -3.14 16.81
CA ASN A 227 -16.06 -1.72 16.90
C ASN A 227 -17.35 -0.97 16.51
N VAL A 228 -18.11 -0.55 17.53
CA VAL A 228 -19.44 0.13 17.55
C VAL A 228 -19.70 1.12 16.40
N LYS A 229 -18.66 1.66 15.78
CA LYS A 229 -18.69 2.53 14.59
C LYS A 229 -19.01 1.81 13.26
N ARG A 230 -19.26 0.49 13.27
CA ARG A 230 -19.34 -0.38 12.08
C ARG A 230 -20.65 -1.18 11.98
N ILE A 231 -21.79 -0.61 12.40
CA ILE A 231 -23.10 -1.28 12.30
C ILE A 231 -23.40 -1.67 10.84
N GLY A 232 -23.64 -2.96 10.58
CA GLY A 232 -24.14 -3.48 9.29
C GLY A 232 -23.12 -3.67 8.16
N VAL A 233 -21.80 -3.61 8.42
CA VAL A 233 -20.78 -3.83 7.38
C VAL A 233 -20.32 -5.28 7.28
N SER A 234 -20.00 -5.73 6.06
CA SER A 234 -19.39 -7.04 5.82
C SER A 234 -17.97 -7.12 6.42
N PRO A 235 -17.48 -8.35 6.70
CA PRO A 235 -16.11 -8.59 7.15
C PRO A 235 -15.05 -7.93 6.25
N ARG A 236 -13.90 -7.59 6.83
CA ARG A 236 -12.80 -6.87 6.14
C ARG A 236 -11.78 -7.83 5.54
N VAL A 237 -11.30 -7.50 4.34
CA VAL A 237 -10.30 -8.32 3.62
C VAL A 237 -9.01 -8.53 4.40
N GLY A 238 -8.61 -7.57 5.24
CA GLY A 238 -7.44 -7.70 6.11
C GLY A 238 -7.59 -8.70 7.25
N ARG A 239 -8.84 -9.05 7.60
CA ARG A 239 -9.14 -10.02 8.66
C ARG A 239 -9.56 -11.38 8.11
N VAL A 240 -10.47 -11.39 7.13
CA VAL A 240 -11.06 -12.65 6.63
C VAL A 240 -10.53 -13.06 5.26
N GLY A 241 -9.69 -12.24 4.63
CA GLY A 241 -9.21 -12.46 3.28
C GLY A 241 -10.17 -11.98 2.18
N LEU A 242 -9.73 -12.15 0.94
CA LEU A 242 -10.55 -11.93 -0.25
C LEU A 242 -11.63 -13.02 -0.40
N PRO A 243 -12.78 -12.72 -1.02
CA PRO A 243 -13.82 -13.72 -1.27
C PRO A 243 -13.33 -14.80 -2.27
N ASP A 244 -14.02 -15.94 -2.28
CA ASP A 244 -13.70 -17.04 -3.20
C ASP A 244 -13.89 -16.65 -4.67
N GLU A 245 -14.95 -15.89 -4.96
CA GLU A 245 -15.34 -15.42 -6.28
C GLU A 245 -14.46 -14.26 -6.80
N ARG A 246 -13.20 -14.13 -6.37
CA ARG A 246 -12.28 -13.05 -6.79
C ARG A 246 -11.64 -13.32 -8.17
N PRO A 247 -11.15 -12.30 -8.90
CA PRO A 247 -10.38 -12.52 -10.13
C PRO A 247 -9.08 -13.29 -9.90
N GLY A 248 -8.61 -14.05 -10.88
CA GLY A 248 -7.37 -14.85 -10.77
C GLY A 248 -6.08 -14.05 -10.50
N LYS A 249 -6.06 -12.77 -10.87
CA LYS A 249 -4.96 -11.83 -10.55
C LYS A 249 -5.00 -11.29 -9.12
N ALA A 250 -6.05 -11.58 -8.35
CA ALA A 250 -6.21 -11.20 -6.96
C ALA A 250 -5.77 -12.35 -6.05
N VAL A 251 -4.53 -12.26 -5.60
CA VAL A 251 -3.85 -13.24 -4.76
C VAL A 251 -4.19 -12.99 -3.30
N ASN A 252 -4.52 -14.05 -2.56
CA ASN A 252 -4.91 -13.97 -1.16
C ASN A 252 -3.92 -14.78 -0.31
N ILE A 253 -3.16 -14.10 0.55
CA ILE A 253 -2.14 -14.69 1.41
C ILE A 253 -2.62 -14.63 2.86
N ASN A 254 -2.83 -15.80 3.46
CA ASN A 254 -3.15 -15.91 4.88
C ASN A 254 -1.87 -15.90 5.69
N THR A 255 -1.72 -14.93 6.58
CA THR A 255 -0.56 -14.80 7.46
C THR A 255 -0.85 -15.29 8.88
N GLY A 256 -2.05 -15.81 9.15
CA GLY A 256 -2.52 -16.11 10.50
C GLY A 256 -1.66 -17.14 11.24
N ASN A 257 -1.38 -18.28 10.61
CA ASN A 257 -0.57 -19.35 11.23
C ASN A 257 0.85 -18.85 11.54
N TYR A 258 1.45 -18.12 10.60
CA TYR A 258 2.77 -17.54 10.80
C TYR A 258 2.76 -16.49 11.92
N TYR A 259 1.78 -15.59 11.91
CA TYR A 259 1.63 -14.59 12.96
C TYR A 259 1.44 -15.22 14.35
N ASP A 260 0.57 -16.22 14.49
CA ASP A 260 0.30 -16.84 15.80
C ASP A 260 1.53 -17.57 16.36
N ALA A 261 2.32 -18.20 15.49
CA ALA A 261 3.57 -18.87 15.86
C ALA A 261 4.65 -17.89 16.34
N ASN A 262 4.69 -16.68 15.77
CA ASN A 262 5.73 -15.67 16.03
C ASN A 262 5.22 -14.45 16.83
N LYS A 263 4.00 -14.48 17.37
CA LYS A 263 3.36 -13.31 17.99
C LYS A 263 4.16 -12.68 19.13
N GLY A 264 4.97 -13.49 19.84
CA GLY A 264 5.85 -13.02 20.91
C GLY A 264 6.92 -12.04 20.43
N ASP A 265 7.33 -12.12 19.17
CA ASP A 265 8.29 -11.18 18.57
C ASP A 265 7.69 -9.79 18.38
N PHE A 266 6.36 -9.69 18.45
CA PHE A 266 5.60 -8.45 18.23
C PHE A 266 4.97 -7.90 19.51
N ASP A 267 5.34 -8.38 20.71
CA ASP A 267 4.75 -7.96 21.98
C ASP A 267 4.88 -6.44 22.25
N GLN A 268 5.91 -5.80 21.70
CA GLN A 268 6.14 -4.36 21.81
C GLN A 268 5.54 -3.54 20.65
N VAL A 269 4.96 -4.20 19.64
CA VAL A 269 4.39 -3.56 18.46
C VAL A 269 2.94 -3.13 18.76
N PRO A 270 2.61 -1.83 18.68
CA PRO A 270 1.25 -1.36 18.93
C PRO A 270 0.25 -1.94 17.92
N ASN A 271 -0.82 -2.56 18.44
CA ASN A 271 -1.81 -3.29 17.64
C ASN A 271 -1.17 -4.36 16.74
N ALA A 272 -0.23 -5.16 17.30
CA ALA A 272 0.62 -6.11 16.58
C ALA A 272 -0.11 -6.90 15.47
N ALA A 273 -1.28 -7.51 15.76
CA ALA A 273 -2.02 -8.29 14.77
C ALA A 273 -2.40 -7.50 13.50
N HIS A 274 -2.47 -6.17 13.60
CA HIS A 274 -2.78 -5.24 12.53
C HIS A 274 -1.54 -4.60 11.87
N THR A 275 -0.37 -4.59 12.53
CA THR A 275 0.79 -3.76 12.15
C THR A 275 2.12 -4.52 12.05
N TRP A 276 2.19 -5.78 12.49
CA TRP A 276 3.41 -6.60 12.51
C TRP A 276 4.14 -6.69 11.15
N TYR A 277 3.41 -6.55 10.03
CA TYR A 277 3.96 -6.64 8.67
C TYR A 277 5.18 -5.74 8.42
N PHE A 278 5.28 -4.59 9.10
CA PHE A 278 6.41 -3.65 8.95
C PHE A 278 7.67 -4.08 9.70
N HIS A 279 7.57 -5.08 10.57
CA HIS A 279 8.60 -5.47 11.53
C HIS A 279 9.16 -6.88 11.29
N ASP A 280 8.58 -7.63 10.35
CA ASP A 280 8.92 -9.03 10.14
C ASP A 280 9.73 -9.24 8.85
N PRO A 281 10.91 -9.88 8.92
CA PRO A 281 11.79 -10.06 7.77
C PRO A 281 11.24 -11.04 6.72
N VAL A 282 10.49 -12.08 7.11
CA VAL A 282 9.89 -13.05 6.18
C VAL A 282 8.78 -12.37 5.36
N MET A 283 7.97 -11.53 6.01
CA MET A 283 6.97 -10.70 5.34
C MET A 283 7.62 -9.70 4.37
N MET A 284 8.75 -9.09 4.73
CA MET A 284 9.48 -8.20 3.83
C MET A 284 10.08 -8.94 2.63
N GLU A 285 10.60 -10.15 2.81
CA GLU A 285 11.04 -11.00 1.71
C GLU A 285 9.89 -11.33 0.75
N ASP A 286 8.74 -11.77 1.27
CA ASP A 286 7.58 -12.09 0.44
C ASP A 286 7.08 -10.87 -0.34
N MET A 287 7.06 -9.69 0.31
CA MET A 287 6.70 -8.43 -0.32
C MET A 287 7.70 -8.03 -1.41
N TYR A 288 8.99 -8.14 -1.15
CA TYR A 288 10.05 -7.87 -2.13
C TYR A 288 9.91 -8.77 -3.36
N ARG A 289 9.73 -10.09 -3.17
CA ARG A 289 9.52 -11.04 -4.27
C ARG A 289 8.24 -10.74 -5.04
N THR A 290 7.20 -10.29 -4.35
CA THR A 290 5.95 -9.84 -4.98
C THR A 290 6.18 -8.61 -5.85
N ILE A 291 6.92 -7.62 -5.36
CA ILE A 291 7.30 -6.40 -6.10
C ILE A 291 8.11 -6.76 -7.34
N LYS A 292 9.15 -7.56 -7.18
CA LYS A 292 10.04 -8.00 -8.26
C LYS A 292 9.30 -8.71 -9.39
N GLY A 293 8.30 -9.54 -9.04
CA GLY A 293 7.35 -10.11 -10.01
C GLY A 293 7.94 -11.12 -11.00
N ASP A 294 9.20 -11.53 -10.84
CA ASP A 294 9.89 -12.52 -11.68
C ASP A 294 9.42 -13.97 -11.43
N THR A 295 8.80 -14.20 -10.26
CA THR A 295 8.28 -15.49 -9.81
C THR A 295 6.76 -15.43 -9.72
N ASP A 296 6.06 -16.42 -10.27
CA ASP A 296 4.59 -16.47 -10.16
C ASP A 296 4.16 -16.73 -8.71
N ARG A 297 2.97 -16.25 -8.37
CA ARG A 297 2.42 -16.16 -7.01
C ARG A 297 2.47 -17.43 -6.17
N ASN A 298 2.47 -18.61 -6.79
CA ASN A 298 2.49 -19.90 -6.11
C ASN A 298 3.91 -20.44 -5.87
N GLU A 299 4.89 -19.90 -6.61
CA GLU A 299 6.28 -20.37 -6.60
C GLU A 299 7.20 -19.44 -5.78
N ILE A 300 6.64 -18.41 -5.16
CA ILE A 300 7.38 -17.54 -4.24
C ILE A 300 7.78 -18.39 -3.02
N PRO A 301 9.08 -18.53 -2.71
CA PRO A 301 9.57 -19.47 -1.68
C PRO A 301 8.98 -19.26 -0.28
N THR A 302 8.55 -18.05 0.03
CA THR A 302 7.91 -17.69 1.30
C THR A 302 6.42 -18.04 1.36
N ARG A 303 5.92 -18.88 0.45
CA ARG A 303 4.51 -19.25 0.35
C ARG A 303 4.31 -20.75 0.25
N LEU A 304 3.26 -21.23 0.91
CA LEU A 304 2.77 -22.60 0.77
C LEU A 304 1.29 -22.61 0.40
N GLN A 305 0.85 -23.73 -0.18
CA GLN A 305 -0.58 -23.99 -0.37
C GLN A 305 -1.21 -24.34 0.98
N GLY A 306 -2.15 -23.52 1.44
CA GLY A 306 -2.94 -23.77 2.64
C GLY A 306 -4.05 -24.80 2.41
N SER A 307 -4.50 -25.42 3.50
CA SER A 307 -5.55 -26.46 3.49
C SER A 307 -6.92 -25.98 3.03
N ALA A 308 -7.18 -24.66 3.06
CA ALA A 308 -8.40 -24.05 2.54
C ALA A 308 -8.25 -23.54 1.09
N GLY A 309 -7.19 -23.96 0.37
CA GLY A 309 -6.94 -23.58 -1.03
C GLY A 309 -6.41 -22.16 -1.22
N ASN A 310 -6.16 -21.42 -0.13
CA ASN A 310 -5.46 -20.14 -0.13
C ASN A 310 -3.94 -20.35 -0.05
N LEU A 311 -3.15 -19.33 -0.40
CA LEU A 311 -1.72 -19.33 -0.07
C LEU A 311 -1.54 -18.91 1.40
N VAL A 312 -0.52 -19.44 2.05
CA VAL A 312 -0.12 -19.05 3.41
C VAL A 312 1.31 -18.51 3.39
N LEU A 313 1.60 -17.52 4.23
CA LEU A 313 2.97 -17.06 4.46
C LEU A 313 3.73 -18.12 5.25
N TRP A 314 4.97 -18.41 4.82
CA TRP A 314 5.83 -19.42 5.42
C TRP A 314 7.31 -19.03 5.27
N PRO A 315 8.20 -19.30 6.24
CA PRO A 315 9.64 -19.07 6.08
C PRO A 315 10.25 -20.01 5.03
N ALA A 316 11.01 -19.45 4.08
CA ALA A 316 11.62 -20.24 3.01
C ALA A 316 12.69 -21.23 3.51
N ASP A 317 13.23 -21.02 4.71
CA ASP A 317 14.27 -21.83 5.35
C ASP A 317 13.73 -22.96 6.25
N GLN A 318 12.40 -23.09 6.36
CA GLN A 318 11.76 -24.13 7.15
C GLN A 318 11.07 -25.16 6.25
N ASP A 319 11.27 -26.44 6.55
CA ASP A 319 10.58 -27.53 5.85
C ASP A 319 9.05 -27.35 5.97
N PRO A 320 8.29 -27.54 4.87
CA PRO A 320 6.84 -27.47 4.94
C PRO A 320 6.32 -28.56 5.91
N PRO A 321 5.26 -28.28 6.67
CA PRO A 321 4.66 -29.29 7.54
C PRO A 321 4.23 -30.49 6.69
N ILE A 322 4.61 -31.70 7.15
CA ILE A 322 4.23 -32.95 6.47
C ILE A 322 2.70 -33.03 6.42
N ALA A 323 2.16 -33.19 5.21
CA ALA A 323 0.72 -33.26 4.93
C ALA A 323 0.06 -34.52 5.52
#